data_AF-A0A8S2LAU8-F1
#
_entry.id   AF-A0A8S2LAU8-F1
#
_cell.length_a   1.000
_cell.length_b   1.000
_cell.length_c   1.000
_cell.angle_alpha   90.00
_cell.angle_beta   90.00
_cell.angle_gamma   90.00
#
_symmetry.space_group_name_H-M   'P 1'
#
loop_
_entity.id
_entity.type
_entity.pdbx_description
1 polymer ?
#
loop_
_entity_poly.entity_id
_entity_poly.type
_entity_poly.pdbx_seq_one_letter_code
_entity_poly.pdbx_strand_id
1 'polypeptide(L)'
;KALSFSIALFSSVCLASRLSTSFHTFCLVTSAVLVFALWPELRKYIKESSFYIFSLLTIVHIVGCVVLLFHLSMTHTIFYLLAILFLTFLCPLWLVALQKYKISISGAWEEAVVTEARKDKLD
;
A
#
# COMPACT_ATOMS: atom_id res chain seq x y z
N LYS A 1 -7.49 -5.17 4.33
CA LYS A 1 -7.24 -3.97 5.17
C LYS A 1 -7.18 -4.32 6.65
N ALA A 2 -8.19 -5.01 7.22
CA ALA A 2 -8.21 -5.39 8.63
C ALA A 2 -6.98 -6.22 9.07
N LEU A 3 -6.61 -7.27 8.32
CA LEU A 3 -5.47 -8.14 8.67
C LEU A 3 -4.14 -7.39 8.81
N SER A 4 -3.78 -6.54 7.85
CA SER A 4 -2.54 -5.75 7.90
C SER A 4 -2.51 -4.79 9.09
N PHE A 5 -3.66 -4.19 9.42
CA PHE A 5 -3.79 -3.29 10.57
C PHE A 5 -3.65 -4.05 11.91
N SER A 6 -4.31 -5.20 12.05
CA SER A 6 -4.20 -6.04 13.25
C SER A 6 -2.77 -6.54 13.49
N ILE A 7 -2.04 -6.95 12.44
CA ILE A 7 -0.63 -7.35 12.55
C ILE A 7 0.25 -6.18 12.94
N ALA A 8 0.02 -4.99 12.37
CA ALA A 8 0.79 -3.79 12.70
C ALA A 8 0.59 -3.38 14.18
N LEU A 9 -0.64 -3.42 14.69
CA LEU A 9 -0.91 -3.17 16.10
C LEU A 9 -0.29 -4.22 17.01
N PHE A 10 -0.39 -5.49 16.65
CA PHE A 10 0.23 -6.57 17.44
C PHE A 10 1.75 -6.38 17.53
N SER A 11 2.43 -6.13 16.41
CA SER A 11 3.87 -5.84 16.37
C SER A 11 4.23 -4.61 17.22
N SER A 12 3.45 -3.53 17.11
CA SER A 12 3.62 -2.32 17.92
C SER A 12 3.52 -2.60 19.41
N VAL A 13 2.54 -3.41 19.85
CA VAL A 13 2.35 -3.78 21.26
C VAL A 13 3.48 -4.70 21.73
N CYS A 14 3.93 -5.66 20.91
CA CYS A 14 5.11 -6.47 21.21
C CYS A 14 6.35 -5.60 21.43
N LEU A 15 6.57 -4.57 20.61
CA LEU A 15 7.68 -3.64 20.80
C LEU A 15 7.50 -2.80 22.08
N ALA A 16 6.28 -2.32 22.32
CA ALA A 16 5.94 -1.51 23.50
C ALA A 16 6.09 -2.28 24.82
N SER A 17 5.90 -3.61 24.81
CA SER A 17 6.08 -4.49 25.98
C SER A 17 7.52 -4.51 26.51
N ARG A 18 8.50 -4.16 25.66
CA ARG A 18 9.93 -4.10 26.03
C ARG A 18 10.35 -2.76 26.63
N LEU A 19 9.42 -1.80 26.73
CA LEU A 19 9.69 -0.45 27.18
C LEU A 19 9.33 -0.30 28.67
N SER A 20 10.23 0.30 29.44
CA SER A 20 10.13 0.35 30.91
C SER A 20 9.09 1.34 31.45
N THR A 21 8.70 2.34 30.66
CA THR A 21 7.89 3.48 31.12
C THR A 21 6.54 3.53 30.41
N SER A 22 5.44 3.62 31.18
CA SER A 22 4.08 3.65 30.65
C SER A 22 3.81 4.79 29.65
N PHE A 23 4.48 5.94 29.84
CA PHE A 23 4.37 7.08 28.93
C PHE A 23 4.90 6.75 27.53
N HIS A 24 6.07 6.10 27.43
CA HIS A 24 6.64 5.74 26.14
C HIS A 24 5.79 4.68 25.42
N THR A 25 5.24 3.72 26.16
CA THR A 25 4.29 2.73 25.64
C THR A 25 3.04 3.40 25.08
N PHE A 26 2.46 4.36 25.82
CA PHE A 26 1.30 5.13 25.35
C PHE A 26 1.60 5.90 24.06
N CYS A 27 2.72 6.63 24.00
CA CYS A 27 3.13 7.36 22.79
C CYS A 27 3.37 6.43 21.59
N LEU A 28 4.02 5.29 21.82
CA LEU A 28 4.32 4.32 20.76
C LEU A 28 3.04 3.71 20.19
N VAL A 29 2.12 3.23 21.04
CA VAL A 29 0.86 2.65 20.57
C VAL A 29 -0.03 3.70 19.91
N THR A 30 -0.11 4.91 20.47
CA THR A 30 -0.88 6.02 19.86
C THR A 30 -0.31 6.43 18.50
N SER A 31 1.01 6.57 18.38
CA SER A 31 1.66 6.87 17.10
C SER A 31 1.47 5.76 16.08
N ALA A 32 1.48 4.48 16.51
CA ALA A 32 1.16 3.37 15.61
C ALA A 32 -0.27 3.47 15.06
N VAL A 33 -1.26 3.79 15.90
CA VAL A 33 -2.64 4.02 15.41
C VAL A 33 -2.69 5.19 14.43
N LEU A 34 -2.01 6.30 14.70
CA LEU A 34 -1.97 7.46 13.80
C LEU A 34 -1.34 7.09 12.44
N VAL A 35 -0.21 6.38 12.45
CA VAL A 35 0.51 6.02 11.22
C VAL A 35 -0.21 4.92 10.43
N PHE A 36 -0.83 3.93 11.09
CA PHE A 36 -1.42 2.78 10.39
C PHE A 36 -2.92 2.94 10.09
N ALA A 37 -3.69 3.68 10.90
CA ALA A 37 -5.12 3.93 10.64
C ALA A 37 -5.40 5.31 10.06
N LEU A 38 -4.81 6.38 10.62
CA LEU A 38 -5.17 7.74 10.21
C LEU A 38 -4.51 8.16 8.89
N TRP A 39 -3.21 7.88 8.76
CA TRP A 39 -2.44 8.20 7.55
C TRP A 39 -3.03 7.67 6.23
N PRO A 40 -3.50 6.41 6.10
CA PRO A 40 -4.10 5.96 4.85
C PRO A 40 -5.41 6.68 4.51
N GLU A 41 -6.22 7.05 5.50
CA GLU A 41 -7.44 7.83 5.24
C GLU A 41 -7.12 9.28 4.86
N LEU A 42 -6.14 9.91 5.54
CA LEU A 42 -5.63 11.24 5.17
C LEU A 42 -5.11 11.26 3.73
N ARG A 43 -4.34 10.25 3.33
CA ARG A 43 -3.81 10.14 1.97
C ARG A 43 -4.91 10.03 0.91
N LYS A 44 -6.00 9.30 1.19
CA LYS A 44 -7.14 9.21 0.27
C LYS A 44 -7.81 10.57 0.12
N TYR A 45 -8.11 11.23 1.24
CA TYR A 45 -8.74 12.55 1.23
C TYR A 45 -7.92 13.59 0.45
N ILE A 46 -6.60 13.64 0.67
CA ILE A 46 -5.71 14.54 -0.06
C ILE A 46 -5.69 14.21 -1.56
N LYS A 47 -5.67 12.92 -1.92
CA LYS A 47 -5.68 12.48 -3.31
C LYS A 47 -6.96 12.88 -4.04
N GLU A 48 -8.12 12.80 -3.36
CA GLU A 48 -9.42 13.21 -3.89
C GLU A 48 -9.51 14.73 -4.09
N SER A 49 -8.83 15.51 -3.23
CA SER A 49 -8.78 16.97 -3.36
C SER A 49 -7.85 17.44 -4.49
N SER A 50 -6.60 16.95 -4.52
CA SER A 50 -5.63 17.36 -5.55
C SER A 50 -4.50 16.35 -5.72
N PHE A 51 -4.33 15.87 -6.96
CA PHE A 51 -3.22 14.97 -7.31
C PHE A 51 -1.84 15.62 -7.12
N TYR A 52 -1.72 16.93 -7.34
CA TYR A 52 -0.45 17.65 -7.20
C TYR A 52 0.04 17.67 -5.76
N ILE A 53 -0.86 17.93 -4.80
CA ILE A 53 -0.53 17.95 -3.38
C ILE A 53 -0.13 16.55 -2.92
N PHE A 54 -0.86 15.53 -3.37
CA PHE A 54 -0.50 14.13 -3.08
C PHE A 54 0.91 13.79 -3.59
N SER A 55 1.22 14.14 -4.85
CA SER A 55 2.54 13.90 -5.44
C SER A 55 3.64 14.62 -4.66
N LEU A 56 3.46 15.90 -4.34
CA LEU A 56 4.40 16.68 -3.54
C LEU A 56 4.64 16.03 -2.17
N LEU A 57 3.57 15.64 -1.47
CA LEU A 57 3.66 14.98 -0.17
C LEU A 57 4.46 13.67 -0.26
N THR A 58 4.26 12.87 -1.31
CA THR A 58 5.03 11.64 -1.50
C THR A 58 6.52 11.90 -1.77
N ILE A 59 6.84 12.91 -2.59
CA ILE A 59 8.24 13.29 -2.88
C ILE A 59 8.93 13.77 -1.61
N VAL A 60 8.29 14.68 -0.86
CA VAL A 60 8.82 15.18 0.41
C VAL A 60 9.05 14.04 1.40
N HIS A 61 8.14 13.07 1.47
CA HIS A 61 8.29 11.93 2.36
C HIS A 61 9.47 11.03 1.97
N ILE A 62 9.63 10.72 0.68
CA ILE A 62 10.77 9.91 0.18
C ILE A 62 12.09 10.64 0.45
N VAL A 63 12.19 11.92 0.09
CA VAL A 63 13.40 12.72 0.30
C VAL A 63 13.72 12.81 1.80
N GLY A 64 12.72 13.09 2.63
CA GLY A 64 12.87 13.13 4.09
C GLY A 64 13.40 11.82 4.66
N CYS A 65 12.85 10.67 4.23
CA CYS A 65 13.35 9.36 4.65
C CYS A 65 14.80 9.12 4.22
N VAL A 66 15.18 9.47 2.98
CA VAL A 66 16.55 9.29 2.49
C VAL A 66 17.53 10.13 3.31
N VAL A 67 17.22 11.41 3.56
CA VAL A 67 18.07 12.30 4.35
C VAL A 67 18.25 11.80 5.79
N LEU A 68 17.15 11.40 6.44
CA LEU A 68 17.20 10.88 7.80
C LEU A 68 18.00 9.57 7.91
N LEU A 69 17.79 8.64 6.96
CA LEU A 69 18.52 7.38 6.94
C LEU A 69 20.00 7.55 6.60
N PHE A 70 20.34 8.50 5.72
CA PHE A 70 21.72 8.83 5.39
C PHE A 70 22.49 9.32 6.61
N HIS A 71 21.84 10.11 7.48
CA HIS A 71 22.44 10.54 8.74
C HIS A 71 22.59 9.39 9.75
N LEU A 72 21.74 8.37 9.70
CA LEU A 72 21.81 7.22 10.61
C LEU A 72 22.91 6.23 10.19
N SER A 73 22.88 5.75 8.95
CA SER A 73 23.93 4.90 8.38
C SER A 73 23.66 4.59 6.90
N MET A 74 24.75 4.54 6.11
CA MET A 74 24.72 4.25 4.68
C MET A 74 24.01 2.93 4.33
N THR A 75 24.17 1.91 5.17
CA THR A 75 23.60 0.58 4.92
C THR A 75 22.07 0.64 4.87
N HIS A 76 21.43 1.37 5.79
CA HIS A 76 19.97 1.49 5.84
C HIS A 76 19.40 2.24 4.63
N THR A 77 20.11 3.27 4.18
CA THR A 77 19.73 4.04 2.97
C THR A 77 19.74 3.16 1.73
N ILE A 78 20.76 2.30 1.56
CA ILE A 78 20.84 1.38 0.42
C ILE A 78 19.67 0.39 0.44
N PHE A 79 19.38 -0.22 1.59
CA PHE A 79 18.24 -1.13 1.73
C PHE A 79 16.91 -0.44 1.42
N TYR A 80 16.74 0.80 1.88
CA TYR A 80 15.53 1.58 1.61
C TYR A 80 15.35 1.88 0.11
N LEU A 81 16.41 2.33 -0.58
CA LEU A 81 16.36 2.59 -2.02
C LEU A 81 16.07 1.32 -2.83
N LEU A 82 16.71 0.20 -2.47
CA LEU A 82 16.46 -1.09 -3.11
C LEU A 82 15.00 -1.53 -2.92
N ALA A 83 14.45 -1.36 -1.72
CA ALA A 83 13.05 -1.67 -1.44
C ALA A 83 12.08 -0.82 -2.27
N ILE A 84 12.33 0.49 -2.42
CA ILE A 84 11.51 1.37 -3.26
C ILE A 84 11.55 0.90 -4.73
N LEU A 85 12.73 0.61 -5.27
CA LEU A 85 12.89 0.14 -6.64
C LEU A 85 12.15 -1.19 -6.84
N PHE A 86 12.30 -2.11 -5.89
CA PHE A 86 11.65 -3.41 -5.92
C PHE A 86 10.12 -3.28 -5.88
N LEU A 87 9.57 -2.49 -4.95
CA LEU A 87 8.13 -2.33 -4.79
C LEU A 87 7.50 -1.55 -5.96
N THR A 88 8.21 -0.57 -6.53
CA THR A 88 7.69 0.28 -7.61
C THR A 88 7.73 -0.42 -8.97
N PHE A 89 8.75 -1.22 -9.26
CA PHE A 89 8.95 -1.81 -10.59
C PHE A 89 8.90 -3.33 -10.58
N LEU A 90 9.70 -3.99 -9.74
CA LEU A 90 9.82 -5.46 -9.77
C LEU A 90 8.52 -6.13 -9.34
N CYS A 91 7.89 -5.65 -8.26
CA CYS A 91 6.64 -6.20 -7.74
C CYS A 91 5.50 -6.16 -8.78
N PRO A 92 5.14 -5.01 -9.40
CA PRO A 92 4.08 -5.00 -10.40
C PRO A 92 4.42 -5.81 -11.65
N LEU A 93 5.66 -5.78 -12.14
CA LEU A 93 6.07 -6.61 -13.29
C LEU A 93 5.93 -8.10 -12.98
N TRP A 94 6.33 -8.51 -11.78
CA TRP A 94 6.20 -9.88 -11.31
C TRP A 94 4.73 -10.29 -11.20
N LEU A 95 3.88 -9.42 -10.63
CA LEU A 95 2.44 -9.68 -10.53
C LEU A 95 1.78 -9.82 -11.91
N VAL A 96 2.13 -8.96 -12.88
CA VAL A 96 1.64 -9.07 -14.27
C VAL A 96 2.12 -10.36 -14.93
N ALA A 97 3.37 -10.77 -14.72
CA ALA A 97 3.87 -12.05 -15.22
C ALA A 97 3.10 -13.24 -14.62
N LEU A 98 2.72 -13.15 -13.35
CA LEU A 98 1.91 -14.17 -12.68
C LEU A 98 0.45 -14.21 -13.16
N GLN A 99 -0.10 -13.11 -13.69
CA GLN A 99 -1.45 -13.12 -14.26
C GLN A 99 -1.58 -14.11 -15.43
N LYS A 100 -0.49 -14.44 -16.13
CA LYS A 100 -0.48 -15.48 -17.17
C LYS A 100 -0.90 -16.86 -16.66
N TYR A 101 -0.64 -17.16 -15.39
CA TYR A 101 -0.97 -18.45 -14.78
C TYR A 101 -2.32 -18.42 -14.04
N LYS A 102 -3.07 -17.32 -14.13
CA LYS A 102 -4.42 -17.25 -13.56
C LYS A 102 -5.34 -18.14 -14.40
N ILE A 103 -5.73 -19.27 -13.83
CA ILE A 103 -6.77 -20.13 -14.40
C ILE A 103 -8.07 -19.33 -14.41
N SER A 104 -8.63 -19.10 -15.59
CA SER A 104 -9.97 -18.52 -15.74
C SER A 104 -10.98 -19.62 -15.48
N ILE A 105 -11.50 -19.68 -14.24
CA ILE A 105 -12.68 -20.49 -13.94
C ILE A 105 -13.88 -19.63 -14.36
N SER A 106 -14.26 -19.74 -15.62
CA SER A 106 -15.47 -19.09 -16.12
C SER A 106 -16.66 -19.75 -15.45
N GLY A 107 -17.33 -19.03 -14.55
CA GLY A 107 -18.57 -19.51 -13.94
C GLY A 107 -19.68 -19.59 -15.00
N ALA A 108 -20.67 -20.47 -14.80
CA ALA A 108 -21.82 -20.65 -15.69
C ALA A 108 -22.73 -19.40 -15.88
N TRP A 109 -22.29 -18.25 -15.38
CA TRP A 109 -23.00 -16.97 -15.36
C TRP A 109 -22.23 -15.84 -16.09
N GLU A 110 -21.05 -16.11 -16.67
CA GLU A 110 -20.27 -15.11 -17.42
C GLU A 110 -20.15 -15.49 -18.91
N GLU A 111 -21.12 -15.04 -19.69
CA GLU A 111 -21.02 -13.93 -20.66
C GLU A 111 -22.37 -13.89 -21.40
N ALA A 112 -23.11 -12.78 -21.30
CA ALA A 112 -24.31 -12.61 -22.12
C ALA A 112 -23.87 -12.37 -23.56
N VAL A 113 -23.74 -13.45 -24.33
CA VAL A 113 -23.54 -13.38 -25.77
C VAL A 113 -24.76 -12.66 -26.34
N VAL A 114 -24.61 -11.39 -26.72
CA VAL A 114 -25.63 -10.69 -27.51
C VAL A 114 -25.58 -11.30 -28.90
N THR A 115 -26.26 -12.43 -29.08
CA THR A 115 -26.54 -12.93 -30.41
C THR A 115 -27.43 -11.88 -31.06
N GLU A 116 -26.92 -11.25 -32.12
CA GLU A 116 -27.58 -10.25 -32.96
C GLU A 116 -28.89 -10.81 -33.55
N ALA A 117 -29.96 -10.90 -32.76
CA ALA A 117 -31.34 -11.17 -33.19
C ALA A 117 -31.99 -9.92 -33.82
N ARG A 118 -31.17 -9.10 -34.49
CA ARG A 118 -31.56 -7.89 -35.22
C ARG A 118 -31.02 -7.91 -36.64
N LYS A 119 -30.93 -9.09 -37.26
CA LYS A 119 -30.78 -9.20 -38.73
C LYS A 119 -32.00 -9.80 -39.41
N ASP A 120 -32.95 -10.29 -38.64
CA ASP A 120 -34.15 -11.01 -39.03
C ASP A 120 -35.42 -10.13 -39.03
N LYS A 121 -35.25 -8.80 -38.89
CA LYS A 121 -36.32 -7.80 -39.09
C LYS A 121 -36.10 -6.89 -40.32
N LEU A 122 -35.13 -7.21 -41.17
CA LEU A 122 -34.84 -6.44 -42.39
C LEU A 122 -35.16 -7.19 -43.70
N ASP A 123 -35.85 -8.32 -43.61
CA ASP A 123 -36.32 -9.11 -44.76
C ASP A 123 -37.85 -9.16 -44.79
#